data_AF-A0A9D6BF22-F1
#
_entry.id   AF-A0A9D6BF22-F1
#
_cell.length_a   1.000
_cell.length_b   1.000
_cell.length_c   1.000
_cell.angle_alpha   90.00
_cell.angle_beta   90.00
_cell.angle_gamma   90.00
#
_symmetry.space_group_name_H-M   'P 1'
#
loop_
_entity.id
_entity.type
_entity.pdbx_description
1 polymer ?
#
loop_
_entity_poly.entity_id
_entity_poly.type
_entity_poly.pdbx_seq_one_letter_code
_entity_poly.pdbx_strand_id
1 'polypeptide(L)'
;MVVSDDGLSVRAPNWAAWGDIETALRAKERWICTKLVEQRERARRRVSAQIDWRAGCQVPYMGETVTVVLDPSQVGARFQPASLDASPCRHTLRLGLPHDAQPEQIRDATQAWMQRQARVLFAQRAEHFARQLGVEVKRVSLSSARTRWGSASADGSIRLHWRLMHFSLSVIDYVVAHELAHLREMNHSPRFWDVVRSILPDFEPARDHLRRVIIPE
;
A
#
# COMPACT_ATOMS: atom_id res chain seq x y z
N MET A 1 -16.89 9.30 19.12
CA MET A 1 -15.60 8.88 19.72
C MET A 1 -14.61 8.68 18.60
N VAL A 2 -13.46 9.35 18.68
CA VAL A 2 -12.37 9.24 17.71
C VAL A 2 -11.11 8.91 18.51
N VAL A 3 -10.36 7.89 18.09
CA VAL A 3 -9.07 7.54 18.70
C VAL A 3 -7.96 7.99 17.74
N SER A 4 -7.12 8.91 18.20
CA SER A 4 -5.95 9.45 17.50
C SER A 4 -4.65 9.05 18.22
N ASP A 5 -3.52 9.47 17.66
CA ASP A 5 -2.20 9.23 18.25
C ASP A 5 -2.05 9.89 19.65
N ASP A 6 -2.82 10.96 19.92
CA ASP A 6 -2.87 11.66 21.22
C ASP A 6 -3.88 11.07 22.22
N GLY A 7 -4.67 10.05 21.82
CA GLY A 7 -5.61 9.36 22.71
C GLY A 7 -7.07 9.34 22.22
N LEU A 8 -8.02 9.20 23.15
CA LEU A 8 -9.46 9.15 22.87
C LEU A 8 -10.09 10.54 22.97
N SER A 9 -10.68 11.02 21.88
CA SER A 9 -11.56 12.19 21.85
C SER A 9 -13.04 11.77 21.77
N VAL A 10 -13.85 12.27 22.70
CA VAL A 10 -15.30 12.01 22.75
C VAL A 10 -16.03 13.30 22.42
N ARG A 11 -16.90 13.26 21.41
CA ARG A 11 -17.86 14.33 21.12
C ARG A 11 -19.25 13.85 21.52
N ALA A 12 -19.95 14.65 22.32
CA ALA A 12 -21.31 14.40 22.79
C ALA A 12 -22.17 15.66 22.60
N PRO A 13 -23.50 15.53 22.43
CA PRO A 13 -24.42 16.67 22.41
C PRO A 13 -24.34 17.47 23.72
N ASN A 14 -24.58 18.78 23.63
CA ASN A 14 -24.52 19.71 24.77
C ASN A 14 -25.56 19.44 25.88
N TRP A 15 -26.59 18.65 25.61
CA TRP A 15 -27.64 18.26 26.55
C TRP A 15 -27.42 16.88 27.20
N ALA A 16 -26.37 16.15 26.80
CA ALA A 16 -26.07 14.85 27.38
C ALA A 16 -25.48 15.02 28.79
N ALA A 17 -26.02 14.29 29.77
CA ALA A 17 -25.49 14.32 31.12
C ALA A 17 -24.15 13.57 31.20
N TRP A 18 -23.26 14.02 32.09
CA TRP A 18 -21.95 13.39 32.28
C TRP A 18 -22.04 11.89 32.62
N GLY A 19 -23.07 11.49 33.38
CA GLY A 19 -23.33 10.08 33.70
C GLY A 19 -23.65 9.20 32.48
N ASP A 20 -24.32 9.77 31.47
CA ASP A 20 -24.63 9.06 30.22
C ASP A 20 -23.39 8.89 29.35
N ILE A 21 -22.51 9.91 29.33
CA ILE A 21 -21.21 9.87 28.66
C ILE A 21 -20.31 8.82 29.32
N GLU A 22 -20.28 8.76 30.65
CA GLU A 22 -19.48 7.78 31.39
C GLU A 22 -20.01 6.35 31.21
N THR A 23 -21.33 6.17 31.21
CA THR A 23 -21.96 4.87 30.92
C THR A 23 -21.64 4.40 29.51
N ALA A 24 -21.68 5.30 28.51
CA ALA A 24 -21.30 4.99 27.13
C ALA A 24 -19.81 4.67 26.97
N LEU A 25 -18.94 5.29 27.77
CA LEU A 25 -17.50 5.01 27.82
C LEU A 25 -17.23 3.63 28.45
N ARG A 26 -17.84 3.33 29.60
CA ARG A 26 -17.73 2.02 30.28
C ARG A 26 -18.26 0.88 29.40
N ALA A 27 -19.38 1.09 28.72
CA ALA A 27 -19.93 0.12 27.77
C ALA A 27 -19.00 -0.17 26.58
N LYS A 28 -18.12 0.79 26.22
CA LYS A 28 -17.17 0.66 25.10
C LYS A 28 -15.71 0.50 25.56
N GLU A 29 -15.45 0.31 26.85
CA GLU A 29 -14.11 0.30 27.44
C GLU A 29 -13.19 -0.72 26.76
N ARG A 30 -13.67 -1.94 26.55
CA ARG A 30 -12.91 -3.00 25.85
C ARG A 30 -12.57 -2.59 24.41
N TRP A 31 -13.51 -1.95 23.70
CA TRP A 31 -13.28 -1.46 22.33
C TRP A 31 -12.29 -0.29 22.29
N ILE A 32 -12.37 0.63 23.25
CA ILE A 32 -11.46 1.78 23.40
C ILE A 32 -10.03 1.29 23.67
N CYS A 33 -9.85 0.41 24.66
CA CYS A 33 -8.54 -0.15 24.99
C CYS A 33 -7.95 -0.93 23.81
N THR A 34 -8.76 -1.75 23.14
CA THR A 34 -8.33 -2.47 21.92
C THR A 34 -7.88 -1.49 20.84
N LYS A 35 -8.64 -0.41 20.58
CA LYS A 35 -8.31 0.59 19.56
C LYS A 35 -7.09 1.43 19.92
N LEU A 36 -6.86 1.74 21.19
CA LEU A 36 -5.66 2.44 21.67
C LEU A 36 -4.41 1.58 21.56
N VAL A 37 -4.50 0.29 21.88
CA VAL A 37 -3.40 -0.68 21.69
C VAL A 37 -3.11 -0.86 20.20
N GLU A 38 -4.15 -1.07 19.38
CA GLU A 38 -4.01 -1.12 17.93
C GLU A 38 -3.35 0.16 17.38
N GLN A 39 -3.75 1.36 17.83
CA GLN A 39 -3.13 2.62 17.38
C GLN A 39 -1.67 2.79 17.82
N ARG A 40 -1.33 2.39 19.05
CA ARG A 40 0.06 2.41 19.52
C ARG A 40 0.94 1.41 18.79
N GLU A 41 0.44 0.21 18.51
CA GLU A 41 1.15 -0.77 17.70
C GLU A 41 1.31 -0.30 16.24
N ARG A 42 0.30 0.37 15.69
CA ARG A 42 0.34 1.02 14.38
C ARG A 42 1.38 2.13 14.31
N ALA A 43 1.45 3.01 15.31
CA ALA A 43 2.44 4.07 15.39
C ALA A 43 3.87 3.49 15.51
N ARG A 44 4.07 2.46 16.33
CA ARG A 44 5.37 1.77 16.46
C ARG A 44 5.81 1.10 15.16
N ARG A 45 4.90 0.45 14.43
CA ARG A 45 5.18 -0.14 13.11
C ARG A 45 5.49 0.92 12.04
N ARG A 46 4.85 2.11 12.10
CA ARG A 46 5.19 3.25 11.23
C ARG A 46 6.62 3.75 11.47
N VAL A 47 7.00 3.92 12.74
CA VAL A 47 8.35 4.35 13.12
C VAL A 47 9.39 3.31 12.72
N SER A 48 9.12 2.00 12.88
CA SER A 48 10.06 0.95 12.45
C SER A 48 10.09 0.72 10.93
N ALA A 49 9.12 1.24 10.17
CA ALA A 49 9.04 1.13 8.72
C ALA A 49 9.67 2.32 7.97
N GLN A 50 10.14 3.35 8.68
CA GLN A 50 10.89 4.43 8.03
C GLN A 50 12.24 3.88 7.55
N ILE A 51 12.43 3.92 6.24
CA ILE A 51 13.68 3.52 5.59
C ILE A 51 14.74 4.56 5.93
N ASP A 52 15.84 4.13 6.53
CA ASP A 52 17.06 4.92 6.67
C ASP A 52 17.72 5.05 5.29
N TRP A 53 17.50 6.18 4.62
CA TRP A 53 17.95 6.41 3.25
C TRP A 53 19.44 6.71 3.20
N ARG A 54 20.22 5.70 2.84
CA ARG A 54 21.66 5.76 2.67
C ARG A 54 22.13 4.75 1.63
N ALA A 55 23.37 4.87 1.17
CA ALA A 55 23.97 3.86 0.32
C ALA A 55 23.91 2.47 0.99
N GLY A 56 23.44 1.46 0.26
CA GLY A 56 23.25 0.11 0.78
C GLY A 56 21.95 -0.10 1.57
N CYS A 57 21.05 0.90 1.66
CA CYS A 57 19.76 0.71 2.33
C CYS A 57 18.92 -0.38 1.64
N GLN A 58 18.04 -0.99 2.42
CA GLN A 58 17.15 -2.04 1.97
C GLN A 58 15.73 -1.52 1.87
N VAL A 59 15.10 -1.76 0.73
CA VAL A 59 13.74 -1.31 0.46
C VAL A 59 12.87 -2.50 0.06
N PRO A 60 11.67 -2.68 0.67
CA PRO A 60 10.71 -3.68 0.23
C PRO A 60 10.27 -3.44 -1.21
N TYR A 61 10.24 -4.48 -2.02
CA TYR A 61 9.81 -4.44 -3.41
C TYR A 61 9.19 -5.79 -3.82
N MET A 62 7.93 -5.79 -4.20
CA MET A 62 7.20 -6.94 -4.74
C MET A 62 7.20 -8.21 -3.88
N GLY A 63 7.30 -8.07 -2.55
CA GLY A 63 7.37 -9.18 -1.59
C GLY A 63 8.79 -9.63 -1.25
N GLU A 64 9.79 -8.99 -1.85
CA GLU A 64 11.22 -9.21 -1.61
C GLU A 64 11.88 -7.92 -1.12
N THR A 65 13.20 -7.97 -0.92
CA THR A 65 14.01 -6.82 -0.49
C THR A 65 15.07 -6.50 -1.52
N VAL A 66 15.16 -5.21 -1.89
CA VAL A 66 16.14 -4.70 -2.85
C VAL A 66 17.14 -3.82 -2.13
N THR A 67 18.42 -4.05 -2.40
CA THR A 67 19.52 -3.22 -1.88
C THR A 67 19.80 -2.08 -2.84
N VAL A 68 19.81 -0.84 -2.35
CA VAL A 68 20.10 0.35 -3.15
C VAL A 68 21.62 0.58 -3.20
N VAL A 69 22.18 0.67 -4.40
CA VAL A 69 23.62 0.90 -4.64
C VAL A 69 23.79 2.17 -5.46
N LEU A 70 24.69 3.06 -5.03
CA LEU A 70 25.02 4.27 -5.77
C LEU A 70 26.15 3.96 -6.76
N ASP A 71 25.93 4.32 -8.02
CA ASP A 71 26.83 4.03 -9.13
C ASP A 71 26.91 5.26 -10.04
N PRO A 72 27.89 6.17 -9.81
CA PRO A 72 28.02 7.40 -10.59
C PRO A 72 28.26 7.17 -12.09
N SER A 73 28.73 5.97 -12.47
CA SER A 73 28.96 5.60 -13.87
C SER A 73 27.66 5.23 -14.60
N GLN A 74 26.58 4.96 -13.85
CA GLN A 74 25.31 4.56 -14.42
C GLN A 74 24.44 5.77 -14.75
N VAL A 75 23.74 5.71 -15.88
CA VAL A 75 22.69 6.69 -16.21
C VAL A 75 21.35 6.18 -15.68
N GLY A 76 20.73 6.96 -14.79
CA GLY A 76 19.41 6.64 -14.23
C GLY A 76 19.42 5.41 -13.30
N ALA A 77 18.29 4.72 -13.22
CA ALA A 77 18.09 3.62 -12.28
C ALA A 77 17.95 2.28 -13.01
N ARG A 78 18.73 1.27 -12.60
CA ARG A 78 18.74 -0.07 -13.18
C ARG A 78 18.54 -1.12 -12.10
N PHE A 79 17.54 -1.96 -12.31
CA PHE A 79 17.29 -3.13 -11.46
C PHE A 79 18.11 -4.32 -11.95
N GLN A 80 18.76 -5.00 -11.01
CA GLN A 80 19.49 -6.23 -11.24
C GLN A 80 18.88 -7.29 -10.32
N PRO A 81 18.18 -8.30 -10.86
CA PRO A 81 17.64 -9.37 -10.04
C PRO A 81 18.78 -10.15 -9.39
N ALA A 82 18.49 -10.79 -8.26
CA ALA A 82 19.40 -11.72 -7.63
C ALA A 82 19.76 -12.83 -8.64
N SER A 83 21.04 -13.12 -8.79
CA SER A 83 21.52 -14.25 -9.57
C SER A 83 22.00 -15.33 -8.62
N LEU A 84 21.64 -16.59 -8.88
CA LEU A 84 22.12 -17.75 -8.11
C LEU A 84 23.65 -17.84 -8.12
N ASP A 85 24.30 -17.32 -9.16
CA ASP A 85 25.76 -17.31 -9.33
C ASP A 85 26.44 -16.13 -8.62
N ALA A 86 25.68 -15.14 -8.13
CA ALA A 86 26.20 -13.97 -7.45
C ALA A 86 26.22 -14.18 -5.93
N SER A 87 27.33 -13.83 -5.28
CA SER A 87 27.46 -13.90 -3.81
C SER A 87 27.79 -12.52 -3.24
N PRO A 88 26.93 -11.92 -2.38
CA PRO A 88 25.63 -12.44 -1.92
C PRO A 88 24.53 -12.37 -3.01
N CYS A 89 23.68 -13.39 -3.05
CA CYS A 89 22.53 -13.47 -3.95
C CYS A 89 21.45 -12.50 -3.46
N ARG A 90 21.42 -11.28 -4.00
CA ARG A 90 20.46 -10.24 -3.60
C ARG A 90 20.02 -9.37 -4.78
N HIS A 91 18.77 -8.94 -4.75
CA HIS A 91 18.26 -7.96 -5.71
C HIS A 91 18.91 -6.61 -5.44
N THR A 92 19.37 -5.95 -6.50
CA THR A 92 20.08 -4.68 -6.41
C THR A 92 19.44 -3.64 -7.31
N LEU A 93 19.20 -2.44 -6.77
CA LEU A 93 18.84 -1.26 -7.55
C LEU A 93 20.05 -0.34 -7.61
N ARG A 94 20.67 -0.26 -8.79
CA ARG A 94 21.75 0.71 -9.04
C ARG A 94 21.16 2.05 -9.42
N LEU A 95 21.56 3.10 -8.71
CA LEU A 95 21.16 4.48 -8.98
C LEU A 95 22.35 5.27 -9.50
N GLY A 96 22.16 5.95 -10.63
CA GLY A 96 23.09 6.92 -11.22
C GLY A 96 23.23 8.17 -10.39
N LEU A 97 23.79 8.05 -9.19
CA LEU A 97 23.98 9.11 -8.22
C LEU A 97 25.43 9.10 -7.71
N PRO A 98 25.99 10.27 -7.35
CA PRO A 98 27.28 10.38 -6.66
C PRO A 98 27.32 9.54 -5.36
N HIS A 99 28.51 9.12 -4.93
CA HIS A 99 28.67 8.34 -3.70
C HIS A 99 28.35 9.13 -2.42
N ASP A 100 28.43 10.47 -2.49
CA ASP A 100 28.09 11.43 -1.44
C ASP A 100 26.65 11.98 -1.57
N ALA A 101 25.81 11.33 -2.38
CA ALA A 101 24.41 11.72 -2.54
C ALA A 101 23.67 11.71 -1.19
N GLN A 102 22.90 12.77 -0.97
CA GLN A 102 22.14 12.97 0.26
C GLN A 102 20.96 11.99 0.36
N PRO A 103 20.51 11.64 1.59
CA PRO A 103 19.38 10.74 1.82
C PRO A 103 18.14 11.03 0.98
N GLU A 104 17.80 12.31 0.79
CA GLU A 104 16.64 12.75 0.01
C GLU A 104 16.81 12.42 -1.48
N GLN A 105 18.02 12.56 -2.03
CA GLN A 105 18.31 12.23 -3.43
C GLN A 105 18.17 10.72 -3.68
N ILE A 106 18.65 9.90 -2.74
CA ILE A 106 18.54 8.43 -2.80
C ILE A 106 17.06 8.02 -2.72
N ARG A 107 16.32 8.59 -1.77
CA ARG A 107 14.86 8.37 -1.62
C ARG A 107 14.13 8.72 -2.91
N ASP A 108 14.31 9.93 -3.40
CA ASP A 108 13.54 10.45 -4.52
C ASP A 108 13.84 9.69 -5.82
N ALA A 109 15.12 9.34 -6.05
CA ALA A 109 15.51 8.50 -7.18
C ALA A 109 14.93 7.07 -7.09
N THR A 110 14.95 6.46 -5.90
CA THR A 110 14.37 5.13 -5.66
C THR A 110 12.86 5.16 -5.87
N GLN A 111 12.16 6.13 -5.27
CA GLN A 111 10.71 6.28 -5.41
C GLN A 111 10.30 6.59 -6.85
N ALA A 112 11.05 7.43 -7.56
CA ALA A 112 10.80 7.71 -8.97
C ALA A 112 10.95 6.45 -9.84
N TRP A 113 11.96 5.62 -9.56
CA TRP A 113 12.10 4.32 -10.22
C TRP A 113 10.91 3.40 -9.90
N MET A 114 10.52 3.26 -8.63
CA MET A 114 9.38 2.44 -8.22
C MET A 114 8.07 2.89 -8.88
N GLN A 115 7.83 4.19 -8.97
CA GLN A 115 6.66 4.74 -9.66
C GLN A 115 6.67 4.42 -11.16
N ARG A 116 7.84 4.42 -11.83
CA ARG A 116 7.93 3.95 -13.22
C ARG A 116 7.57 2.47 -13.35
N GLN A 117 8.09 1.62 -12.47
CA GLN A 117 7.75 0.19 -12.45
C GLN A 117 6.26 -0.04 -12.14
N ALA A 118 5.70 0.69 -11.19
CA ALA A 118 4.29 0.63 -10.82
C ALA A 118 3.37 0.95 -12.01
N ARG A 119 3.68 1.96 -12.82
CA ARG A 119 2.88 2.30 -14.02
C ARG A 119 2.80 1.11 -14.97
N VAL A 120 3.94 0.47 -15.25
CA VAL A 120 4.02 -0.67 -16.15
C VAL A 120 3.27 -1.87 -15.57
N LEU A 121 3.60 -2.25 -14.34
CA LEU A 121 3.00 -3.42 -13.69
C LEU A 121 1.48 -3.25 -13.53
N PHE A 122 1.01 -2.11 -13.02
CA PHE A 122 -0.41 -1.92 -12.77
C PHE A 122 -1.22 -1.90 -14.07
N ALA A 123 -0.68 -1.35 -15.16
CA ALA A 123 -1.32 -1.43 -16.47
C ALA A 123 -1.45 -2.89 -16.92
N GLN A 124 -0.38 -3.67 -16.82
CA GLN A 124 -0.38 -5.10 -17.19
C GLN A 124 -1.37 -5.93 -16.36
N ARG A 125 -1.40 -5.72 -15.04
CA ARG A 125 -2.31 -6.45 -14.15
C ARG A 125 -3.76 -6.02 -14.38
N ALA A 126 -4.01 -4.74 -14.60
CA ALA A 126 -5.36 -4.25 -14.90
C ALA A 126 -5.88 -4.85 -16.22
N GLU A 127 -5.05 -4.86 -17.28
CA GLU A 127 -5.41 -5.48 -18.56
C GLU A 127 -5.68 -6.99 -18.42
N HIS A 128 -4.88 -7.70 -17.64
CA HIS A 128 -5.09 -9.13 -17.37
C HIS A 128 -6.48 -9.42 -16.78
N PHE A 129 -6.83 -8.74 -15.69
CA PHE A 129 -8.10 -8.96 -15.01
C PHE A 129 -9.31 -8.34 -15.75
N ALA A 130 -9.10 -7.23 -16.47
CA ALA A 130 -10.14 -6.61 -17.29
C ALA A 130 -10.63 -7.55 -18.40
N ARG A 131 -9.70 -8.28 -19.05
CA ARG A 131 -10.04 -9.31 -20.05
C ARG A 131 -10.87 -10.45 -19.44
N GLN A 132 -10.53 -10.90 -18.24
CA GLN A 132 -11.29 -11.96 -17.55
C GLN A 132 -12.70 -11.49 -17.17
N LEU A 133 -12.87 -10.23 -16.75
CA LEU A 133 -14.17 -9.65 -16.43
C LEU A 133 -14.98 -9.20 -17.65
N GLY A 134 -14.38 -9.13 -18.84
CA GLY A 134 -15.00 -8.55 -20.04
C GLY A 134 -15.36 -7.07 -19.85
N VAL A 135 -14.53 -6.30 -19.16
CA VAL A 135 -14.70 -4.85 -18.95
C VAL A 135 -13.61 -4.07 -19.67
N GLU A 136 -13.90 -2.81 -19.99
CA GLU A 136 -12.93 -1.90 -20.59
C GLU A 136 -12.32 -0.96 -19.53
N VAL A 137 -11.00 -0.84 -19.54
CA VAL A 137 -10.26 0.11 -18.71
C VAL A 137 -9.76 1.24 -19.58
N LYS A 138 -10.24 2.47 -19.32
CA LYS A 138 -9.83 3.64 -20.10
C LYS A 138 -8.45 4.14 -19.72
N ARG A 139 -8.14 4.14 -18.42
CA ARG A 139 -6.82 4.52 -17.94
C ARG A 139 -6.50 3.89 -16.60
N VAL A 140 -5.22 3.61 -16.39
CA VAL A 140 -4.64 3.29 -15.09
C VAL A 140 -3.68 4.41 -14.70
N SER A 141 -3.83 4.94 -13.49
CA SER A 141 -3.02 6.05 -12.99
C SER A 141 -2.49 5.78 -11.59
N LEU A 142 -1.36 6.41 -11.25
CA LEU A 142 -0.82 6.33 -9.90
C LEU A 142 -1.49 7.31 -8.94
N SER A 143 -1.51 6.93 -7.68
CA SER A 143 -1.96 7.71 -6.53
C SER A 143 -0.87 7.77 -5.46
N SER A 144 -0.90 8.84 -4.68
CA SER A 144 -0.19 9.00 -3.40
C SER A 144 -1.17 9.29 -2.25
N ALA A 145 -2.45 8.92 -2.41
CA ALA A 145 -3.50 9.18 -1.42
C ALA A 145 -3.23 8.45 -0.09
N ARG A 146 -3.30 9.18 1.03
CA ARG A 146 -2.91 8.66 2.35
C ARG A 146 -3.89 7.65 2.97
N THR A 147 -5.10 7.52 2.43
CA THR A 147 -6.21 6.78 3.08
C THR A 147 -6.70 5.57 2.30
N ARG A 148 -6.23 5.36 1.07
CA ARG A 148 -6.75 4.30 0.19
C ARG A 148 -5.69 3.73 -0.73
N TRP A 149 -5.79 2.43 -0.99
CA TRP A 149 -4.90 1.69 -1.89
C TRP A 149 -5.29 1.82 -3.36
N GLY A 150 -6.57 2.07 -3.64
CA GLY A 150 -7.07 2.24 -5.00
C GLY A 150 -8.38 3.01 -5.05
N SER A 151 -8.82 3.25 -6.28
CA SER A 151 -10.19 3.67 -6.60
C SER A 151 -10.49 3.43 -8.07
N ALA A 152 -11.69 3.00 -8.38
CA ALA A 152 -12.26 3.02 -9.72
C ALA A 152 -13.41 4.01 -9.85
N SER A 153 -13.73 4.36 -11.09
CA SER A 153 -14.86 5.18 -11.47
C SER A 153 -15.63 4.49 -12.59
N ALA A 154 -16.94 4.74 -12.67
CA ALA A 154 -17.82 4.09 -13.64
C ALA A 154 -17.42 4.32 -15.11
N ASP A 155 -16.62 5.35 -15.38
CA ASP A 155 -16.08 5.65 -16.69
C ASP A 155 -14.94 4.73 -17.13
N GLY A 156 -14.47 3.81 -16.27
CA GLY A 156 -13.32 2.94 -16.55
C GLY A 156 -11.97 3.54 -16.14
N SER A 157 -11.96 4.65 -15.39
CA SER A 157 -10.74 5.22 -14.82
C SER A 157 -10.34 4.51 -13.52
N ILE A 158 -9.13 3.97 -13.48
CA ILE A 158 -8.56 3.30 -12.31
C ILE A 158 -7.37 4.10 -11.77
N ARG A 159 -7.31 4.25 -10.45
CA ARG A 159 -6.20 4.89 -9.76
C ARG A 159 -5.70 3.97 -8.64
N LEU A 160 -4.41 3.67 -8.63
CA LEU A 160 -3.77 2.73 -7.70
C LEU A 160 -2.61 3.40 -6.98
N HIS A 161 -2.46 3.11 -5.69
CA HIS A 161 -1.40 3.69 -4.87
C HIS A 161 -0.03 3.10 -5.23
N TRP A 162 0.95 3.92 -5.57
CA TRP A 162 2.24 3.42 -6.06
C TRP A 162 3.01 2.60 -5.01
N ARG A 163 2.82 2.89 -3.72
CA ARG A 163 3.39 2.10 -2.62
C ARG A 163 2.89 0.66 -2.53
N LEU A 164 1.91 0.24 -3.34
CA LEU A 164 1.61 -1.18 -3.53
C LEU A 164 2.84 -1.96 -3.99
N MET A 165 3.82 -1.31 -4.63
CA MET A 165 5.11 -1.92 -4.98
C MET A 165 5.91 -2.44 -3.79
N HIS A 166 5.61 -2.03 -2.56
CA HIS A 166 6.26 -2.58 -1.35
C HIS A 166 5.70 -3.94 -0.91
N PHE A 167 4.60 -4.40 -1.54
CA PHE A 167 3.89 -5.62 -1.18
C PHE A 167 4.07 -6.69 -2.24
N SER A 168 3.78 -7.94 -1.89
CA SER A 168 3.80 -9.06 -2.84
C SER A 168 2.86 -8.82 -4.03
N LEU A 169 3.17 -9.47 -5.15
CA LEU A 169 2.32 -9.42 -6.33
C LEU A 169 0.87 -9.84 -6.03
N SER A 170 0.65 -10.82 -5.13
CA SER A 170 -0.70 -11.23 -4.71
C SER A 170 -1.51 -10.12 -4.04
N VAL A 171 -0.86 -9.23 -3.29
CA VAL A 171 -1.51 -8.05 -2.69
C VAL A 171 -1.81 -7.01 -3.75
N ILE A 172 -0.88 -6.79 -4.69
CA ILE A 172 -1.09 -5.88 -5.84
C ILE A 172 -2.30 -6.36 -6.65
N ASP A 173 -2.34 -7.64 -7.00
CA ASP A 173 -3.40 -8.27 -7.77
C ASP A 173 -4.76 -8.16 -7.09
N TYR A 174 -4.81 -8.38 -5.78
CA TYR A 174 -6.03 -8.20 -5.02
C TYR A 174 -6.58 -6.77 -5.13
N VAL A 175 -5.74 -5.74 -4.98
CA VAL A 175 -6.22 -4.36 -5.11
C VAL A 175 -6.65 -4.06 -6.53
N VAL A 176 -5.91 -4.50 -7.54
CA VAL A 176 -6.29 -4.31 -8.95
C VAL A 176 -7.64 -4.98 -9.25
N ALA A 177 -7.82 -6.23 -8.84
CA ALA A 177 -9.07 -6.97 -9.01
C ALA A 177 -10.24 -6.32 -8.26
N HIS A 178 -10.00 -5.82 -7.04
CA HIS A 178 -10.98 -5.08 -6.24
C HIS A 178 -11.47 -3.83 -6.96
N GLU A 179 -10.55 -3.00 -7.46
CA GLU A 179 -10.92 -1.79 -8.18
C GLU A 179 -11.63 -2.11 -9.51
N LEU A 180 -11.22 -3.16 -10.21
CA LEU A 180 -11.90 -3.57 -11.45
C LEU A 180 -13.32 -4.11 -11.21
N ALA A 181 -13.53 -4.84 -10.11
CA ALA A 181 -14.85 -5.34 -9.75
C ALA A 181 -15.87 -4.20 -9.55
N HIS A 182 -15.41 -3.00 -9.15
CA HIS A 182 -16.28 -1.82 -9.09
C HIS A 182 -16.87 -1.41 -10.44
N LEU A 183 -16.25 -1.76 -11.57
CA LEU A 183 -16.84 -1.52 -12.89
C LEU A 183 -18.08 -2.37 -13.18
N ARG A 184 -18.31 -3.44 -12.39
CA ARG A 184 -19.51 -4.28 -12.46
C ARG A 184 -20.47 -3.99 -11.31
N GLU A 185 -19.94 -3.84 -10.09
CA GLU A 185 -20.73 -3.68 -8.86
C GLU A 185 -20.12 -2.58 -7.97
N MET A 186 -20.80 -1.45 -7.82
CA MET A 186 -20.24 -0.27 -7.12
C MET A 186 -20.23 -0.40 -5.59
N ASN A 187 -21.05 -1.29 -5.02
CA ASN A 187 -21.12 -1.51 -3.59
C ASN A 187 -20.46 -2.85 -3.21
N HIS A 188 -19.86 -2.95 -2.02
CA HIS A 188 -19.23 -4.19 -1.51
C HIS A 188 -20.24 -5.27 -1.06
N SER A 189 -21.31 -5.44 -1.83
CA SER A 189 -22.36 -6.45 -1.64
C SER A 189 -21.82 -7.88 -1.88
N PRO A 190 -22.58 -8.94 -1.55
CA PRO A 190 -22.18 -10.31 -1.90
C PRO A 190 -21.82 -10.48 -3.37
N ARG A 191 -22.61 -9.87 -4.28
CA ARG A 191 -22.34 -9.87 -5.72
C ARG A 191 -20.97 -9.30 -6.08
N PHE A 192 -20.57 -8.19 -5.45
CA PHE A 192 -19.22 -7.64 -5.66
C PHE A 192 -18.13 -8.65 -5.29
N TRP A 193 -18.28 -9.35 -4.17
CA TRP A 193 -17.29 -10.35 -3.76
C TRP A 193 -17.30 -11.59 -4.67
N ASP A 194 -18.45 -11.94 -5.25
CA ASP A 194 -18.53 -12.98 -6.29
C ASP A 194 -17.76 -12.56 -7.55
N VAL A 195 -17.89 -11.28 -7.97
CA VAL A 195 -17.09 -10.74 -9.08
C VAL A 195 -15.60 -10.82 -8.78
N VAL A 196 -15.14 -10.38 -7.60
CA VAL A 196 -13.71 -10.47 -7.23
C VAL A 196 -13.24 -11.92 -7.25
N ARG A 197 -14.01 -12.85 -6.65
CA ARG A 197 -13.66 -14.27 -6.58
C ARG A 197 -13.59 -14.92 -7.96
N SER A 198 -14.40 -14.47 -8.92
CA SER A 198 -14.43 -15.02 -10.28
C SER A 198 -13.12 -14.83 -11.06
N ILE A 199 -12.35 -13.79 -10.73
CA ILE A 199 -11.07 -13.46 -11.41
C ILE A 199 -9.84 -13.63 -10.54
N LEU A 200 -10.01 -13.63 -9.22
CA LEU A 200 -8.94 -13.85 -8.26
C LEU A 200 -9.46 -14.76 -7.14
N PRO A 201 -9.42 -16.09 -7.33
CA PRO A 201 -9.73 -17.02 -6.25
C PRO A 201 -8.73 -16.84 -5.09
N ASP A 202 -9.16 -17.18 -3.87
CA ASP A 202 -8.34 -17.16 -2.65
C ASP A 202 -7.72 -15.79 -2.32
N PHE A 203 -8.44 -14.70 -2.58
CA PHE A 203 -7.97 -13.33 -2.31
C PHE A 203 -7.98 -12.93 -0.83
N GLU A 204 -8.62 -13.72 0.03
CA GLU A 204 -8.82 -13.43 1.45
C GLU A 204 -7.52 -13.15 2.22
N PRO A 205 -6.42 -13.92 2.04
CA PRO A 205 -5.15 -13.63 2.71
C PRO A 205 -4.60 -12.25 2.34
N ALA A 206 -4.69 -11.84 1.07
CA ALA A 206 -4.24 -10.53 0.61
C ALA A 206 -5.11 -9.41 1.19
N ARG A 207 -6.44 -9.61 1.26
CA ARG A 207 -7.35 -8.67 1.91
C ARG A 207 -7.02 -8.48 3.39
N ASP A 208 -6.80 -9.57 4.11
CA ASP A 208 -6.50 -9.52 5.54
C ASP A 208 -5.10 -8.98 5.83
N HIS A 209 -4.15 -9.14 4.91
CA HIS A 209 -2.88 -8.44 4.96
C HIS A 209 -3.07 -6.91 4.94
N LEU A 210 -3.79 -6.38 3.94
CA LEU A 210 -4.00 -4.92 3.82
C LEU A 210 -4.79 -4.29 4.98
N ARG A 211 -5.65 -5.04 5.65
CA ARG A 211 -6.33 -4.56 6.88
C ARG A 211 -5.38 -4.30 8.04
N ARG A 212 -4.22 -4.96 8.04
CA ARG A 212 -3.21 -4.88 9.11
C ARG A 212 -2.06 -3.93 8.79
N VAL A 213 -1.98 -3.47 7.54
CA VAL A 213 -0.88 -2.60 7.08
C VAL A 213 -1.40 -1.22 6.74
N ILE A 214 -0.59 -0.22 7.08
CA ILE A 214 -0.82 1.18 6.73
C ILE A 214 0.05 1.50 5.53
N ILE A 215 -0.43 2.38 4.65
CA ILE A 215 0.38 2.94 3.57
C ILE A 215 1.68 3.50 4.18
N PRO A 216 2.86 2.96 3.82
CA PRO A 216 4.13 3.47 4.33
C PRO A 216 4.26 4.97 4.01
N GLU A 217 4.91 5.75 4.88
CA GLU A 217 5.25 7.15 4.59
C GLU A 217 6.50 7.28 3.73
#